data_AF-G5C6A3-F1
#
_entry.id   AF-G5C6A3-F1
#
_cell.length_a   1.000
_cell.length_b   1.000
_cell.length_c   1.000
_cell.angle_alpha   90.00
_cell.angle_beta   90.00
_cell.angle_gamma   90.00
#
_symmetry.space_group_name_H-M   'P 1'
#
loop_
_entity.id
_entity.type
_entity.pdbx_description
1 polymer ?
#
loop_
_entity_poly.entity_id
_entity_poly.type
_entity_poly.pdbx_seq_one_letter_code
_entity_poly.pdbx_strand_id
1 'polypeptide(L)'
;METGVLKPGMVVPFTPVSVTTEVKSVEMHHEALSEALPGDNVGFNVKNVSDKDVCCGSVAGDSKRDPPMEAAGFTAQVIILNHPGQTSAGYASVLDCHTAHIACKFAELKEKIDCQSGKKLEDGPKFLKSGDAAIVDLVPGNPMCVETFSDYPPLGHFAVRDMRQTVAMGVIKAVDKKAAGAGKVTKSAQKAQKAK
;
A
#
# COMPACT_ATOMS: atom_id res chain seq x y z
N MET A 1 -9.59 7.62 -7.18
CA MET A 1 -10.15 7.50 -5.81
C MET A 1 -10.50 6.03 -5.60
N GLU A 2 -9.90 5.37 -4.63
CA GLU A 2 -10.13 3.92 -4.41
C GLU A 2 -11.28 3.65 -3.43
N THR A 3 -11.31 4.37 -2.31
CA THR A 3 -12.34 4.23 -1.27
C THR A 3 -12.71 5.59 -0.66
N GLY A 4 -13.88 5.65 -0.02
CA GLY A 4 -14.34 6.85 0.69
C GLY A 4 -14.76 8.00 -0.21
N VAL A 5 -14.79 9.22 0.35
CA VAL A 5 -15.17 10.46 -0.35
C VAL A 5 -14.13 11.52 -0.05
N LEU A 6 -13.66 12.22 -1.08
CA LEU A 6 -12.72 13.33 -0.94
C LEU A 6 -13.43 14.65 -1.18
N LYS A 7 -13.35 15.57 -0.22
CA LYS A 7 -13.97 16.90 -0.30
C LYS A 7 -12.94 18.00 -0.05
N PRO A 8 -13.07 19.17 -0.70
CA PRO A 8 -12.38 20.37 -0.28
C PRO A 8 -12.58 20.65 1.22
N GLY A 9 -11.53 21.05 1.91
CA GLY A 9 -11.50 21.31 3.37
C GLY A 9 -11.19 20.08 4.24
N MET A 10 -11.09 18.88 3.66
CA MET A 10 -10.64 17.70 4.41
C MET A 10 -9.15 17.77 4.76
N VAL A 11 -8.80 17.27 5.94
CA VAL A 11 -7.40 17.13 6.38
C VAL A 11 -6.95 15.71 6.11
N VAL A 12 -5.98 15.58 5.21
CA VAL A 12 -5.48 14.31 4.69
C VAL A 12 -4.00 14.11 5.05
N PRO A 13 -3.65 13.05 5.80
CA PRO A 13 -2.28 12.56 5.87
C PRO A 13 -1.91 11.83 4.57
N PHE A 14 -0.66 12.05 4.16
CA PHE A 14 0.05 11.32 3.13
C PHE A 14 1.03 10.37 3.80
N THR A 15 0.92 9.10 3.47
CA THR A 15 1.72 8.01 4.00
C THR A 15 2.43 7.32 2.83
N PRO A 16 3.70 6.91 2.94
CA PRO A 16 4.53 6.82 4.14
C PRO A 16 5.27 8.12 4.54
N VAL A 17 5.18 9.17 3.72
CA VAL A 17 5.93 10.43 3.92
C VAL A 17 5.53 11.22 5.18
N SER A 18 4.47 10.80 5.88
CA SER A 18 3.99 11.37 7.14
C SER A 18 3.74 12.89 7.04
N VAL A 19 3.14 13.34 5.94
CA VAL A 19 2.79 14.76 5.72
C VAL A 19 1.29 14.93 5.84
N THR A 20 0.82 15.82 6.73
CA THR A 20 -0.62 16.09 6.88
C THR A 20 -1.00 17.46 6.36
N THR A 21 -1.95 17.54 5.44
CA THR A 21 -2.37 18.79 4.82
C THR A 21 -3.87 18.88 4.58
N GLU A 22 -4.34 20.06 4.20
CA GLU A 22 -5.74 20.33 3.89
C GLU A 22 -5.93 20.37 2.38
N VAL A 23 -6.96 19.68 1.89
CA VAL A 23 -7.40 19.71 0.49
C VAL A 23 -8.08 21.04 0.20
N LYS A 24 -7.70 21.73 -0.87
CA LYS A 24 -8.25 23.04 -1.25
C LYS A 24 -9.27 23.00 -2.38
N SER A 25 -8.97 22.23 -3.42
CA SER A 25 -9.87 21.98 -4.53
C SER A 25 -9.71 20.54 -4.96
N VAL A 26 -10.76 19.99 -5.57
CA VAL A 26 -10.76 18.69 -6.24
C VAL A 26 -11.26 18.95 -7.65
N GLU A 27 -10.56 18.42 -8.65
CA GLU A 27 -10.77 18.70 -10.06
C GLU A 27 -10.72 17.39 -10.86
N MET A 28 -11.64 17.23 -11.82
CA MET A 28 -11.66 16.12 -12.76
C MET A 28 -11.89 16.69 -14.16
N HIS A 29 -11.03 16.34 -15.12
CA HIS A 29 -11.13 16.84 -16.51
C HIS A 29 -11.26 18.38 -16.63
N HIS A 30 -10.51 19.13 -15.81
CA HIS A 30 -10.55 20.60 -15.73
C HIS A 30 -11.84 21.21 -15.15
N GLU A 31 -12.72 20.41 -14.56
CA GLU A 31 -13.90 20.88 -13.84
C GLU A 31 -13.73 20.68 -12.34
N ALA A 32 -14.10 21.70 -11.56
CA ALA A 32 -14.06 21.62 -10.11
C ALA A 32 -15.23 20.77 -9.58
N LEU A 33 -14.91 19.83 -8.71
CA LEU A 33 -15.87 18.94 -8.06
C LEU A 33 -16.10 19.37 -6.61
N SER A 34 -17.35 19.24 -6.15
CA SER A 34 -17.72 19.43 -4.74
C SER A 34 -17.29 18.25 -3.87
N GLU A 35 -17.28 17.05 -4.45
CA GLU A 35 -16.81 15.81 -3.84
C GLU A 35 -16.33 14.85 -4.94
N ALA A 36 -15.33 14.02 -4.63
CA ALA A 36 -14.93 12.91 -5.46
C ALA A 36 -15.32 11.58 -4.82
N LEU A 37 -15.84 10.67 -5.64
CA LEU A 37 -16.36 9.38 -5.25
C LEU A 37 -15.39 8.25 -5.67
N PRO A 38 -15.56 7.03 -5.15
CA PRO A 38 -14.77 5.87 -5.59
C PRO A 38 -14.93 5.65 -7.10
N GLY A 39 -13.80 5.46 -7.80
CA GLY A 39 -13.73 5.35 -9.26
C GLY A 39 -13.32 6.64 -9.98
N ASP A 40 -13.45 7.81 -9.35
CA ASP A 40 -13.08 9.07 -10.01
C ASP A 40 -11.56 9.25 -10.07
N ASN A 41 -11.04 9.59 -11.25
CA ASN A 41 -9.65 9.97 -11.43
C ASN A 41 -9.51 11.50 -11.32
N VAL A 42 -9.20 11.97 -10.11
CA VAL A 42 -9.20 13.39 -9.77
C VAL A 42 -7.80 13.90 -9.44
N GLY A 43 -7.53 15.15 -9.84
CA GLY A 43 -6.47 15.95 -9.27
C GLY A 43 -7.01 16.72 -8.07
N PHE A 44 -6.23 16.88 -7.00
CA PHE A 44 -6.63 17.74 -5.89
C PHE A 44 -5.47 18.61 -5.44
N ASN A 45 -5.79 19.84 -5.05
CA ASN A 45 -4.80 20.82 -4.66
C ASN A 45 -4.59 20.80 -3.14
N VAL A 46 -3.33 20.82 -2.70
CA VAL A 46 -2.93 20.85 -1.30
C VAL A 46 -1.97 21.99 -1.03
N LYS A 47 -2.06 22.64 0.13
CA LYS A 47 -1.17 23.75 0.50
C LYS A 47 0.02 23.30 1.33
N ASN A 48 1.14 24.01 1.17
CA ASN A 48 2.35 23.86 1.98
C ASN A 48 3.00 22.47 1.92
N VAL A 49 2.83 21.77 0.79
CA VAL A 49 3.47 20.50 0.47
C VAL A 49 4.27 20.71 -0.82
N SER A 50 5.55 20.33 -0.81
CA SER A 50 6.38 20.38 -2.03
C SER A 50 6.15 19.14 -2.88
N ASP A 51 6.40 19.24 -4.18
CA ASP A 51 6.61 18.11 -5.10
C ASP A 51 7.62 17.06 -4.58
N LYS A 52 8.61 17.48 -3.79
CA LYS A 52 9.59 16.59 -3.14
C LYS A 52 9.07 15.87 -1.90
N ASP A 53 7.98 16.36 -1.31
CA ASP A 53 7.43 15.83 -0.06
C ASP A 53 6.48 14.64 -0.31
N VAL A 54 5.88 14.54 -1.51
CA VAL A 54 4.92 13.49 -1.88
C VAL A 54 5.34 12.87 -3.21
N CYS A 55 5.53 11.55 -3.21
CA CYS A 55 5.96 10.80 -4.38
C CYS A 55 4.86 9.83 -4.84
N CYS A 56 5.00 9.33 -6.07
CA CYS A 56 4.18 8.20 -6.55
C CYS A 56 4.27 7.02 -5.58
N GLY A 57 3.14 6.37 -5.31
CA GLY A 57 3.03 5.34 -4.26
C GLY A 57 2.67 5.89 -2.88
N SER A 58 2.57 7.21 -2.69
CA SER A 58 1.99 7.76 -1.46
C SER A 58 0.47 7.58 -1.44
N VAL A 59 -0.06 7.18 -0.30
CA VAL A 59 -1.50 7.00 -0.05
C VAL A 59 -2.01 8.16 0.78
N ALA A 60 -3.08 8.80 0.31
CA ALA A 60 -3.79 9.84 1.04
C ALA A 60 -5.08 9.27 1.63
N GLY A 61 -5.35 9.54 2.90
CA GLY A 61 -6.61 9.16 3.56
C GLY A 61 -7.13 10.28 4.46
N ASP A 62 -8.27 10.09 5.12
CA ASP A 62 -8.82 11.08 6.05
C ASP A 62 -8.14 10.95 7.42
N SER A 63 -7.60 12.04 7.96
CA SER A 63 -7.00 12.07 9.31
C SER A 63 -7.94 11.61 10.42
N LYS A 64 -9.26 11.66 10.20
CA LYS A 64 -10.28 11.36 11.20
C LYS A 64 -10.90 9.97 11.06
N ARG A 65 -10.68 9.29 9.92
CA ARG A 65 -11.31 8.01 9.60
C ARG A 65 -10.24 7.07 9.07
N ASP A 66 -9.65 6.30 9.97
CA ASP A 66 -8.63 5.29 9.68
C ASP A 66 -7.50 5.81 8.78
N PRO A 67 -6.63 6.68 9.31
CA PRO A 67 -5.56 7.26 8.50
C PRO A 67 -4.57 6.17 8.02
N PRO A 68 -4.11 6.22 6.77
CA PRO A 68 -3.16 5.25 6.24
C PRO A 68 -1.84 5.29 7.04
N MET A 69 -1.25 4.13 7.30
CA MET A 69 -0.03 3.99 8.11
C MET A 69 1.09 3.27 7.34
N GLU A 70 2.34 3.58 7.67
CA GLU A 70 3.50 2.89 7.10
C GLU A 70 3.49 1.43 7.55
N ALA A 71 3.71 0.50 6.62
CA ALA A 71 3.86 -0.91 6.93
C ALA A 71 5.32 -1.21 7.35
N ALA A 72 5.51 -1.70 8.58
CA ALA A 72 6.81 -2.21 9.03
C ALA A 72 7.10 -3.59 8.40
N GLY A 73 6.05 -4.38 8.19
CA GLY A 73 6.06 -5.66 7.52
C GLY A 73 4.62 -6.11 7.28
N PHE A 74 4.42 -7.11 6.43
CA PHE A 74 3.09 -7.64 6.17
C PHE A 74 3.13 -9.11 5.81
N THR A 75 2.12 -9.85 6.25
CA THR A 75 1.90 -11.24 5.89
C THR A 75 0.98 -11.30 4.67
N ALA A 76 1.43 -11.97 3.63
CA ALA A 76 0.67 -12.12 2.39
C ALA A 76 0.59 -13.57 1.96
N GLN A 77 -0.51 -13.91 1.30
CA GLN A 77 -0.62 -15.12 0.52
C GLN A 77 -0.09 -14.83 -0.88
N VAL A 78 0.93 -15.56 -1.31
CA VAL A 78 1.59 -15.40 -2.61
C VAL A 78 1.48 -16.68 -3.41
N ILE A 79 1.21 -16.55 -4.70
CA ILE A 79 1.19 -17.63 -5.68
C ILE A 79 2.34 -17.39 -6.66
N ILE A 80 3.28 -18.32 -6.72
CA ILE A 80 4.40 -18.27 -7.67
C ILE A 80 3.90 -18.69 -9.05
N LEU A 81 4.13 -17.84 -10.05
CA LEU A 81 3.69 -18.06 -11.42
C LEU A 81 4.80 -18.73 -12.23
N ASN A 82 5.58 -17.94 -12.97
CA ASN A 82 6.65 -18.42 -13.84
C ASN A 82 7.99 -17.86 -13.36
N HIS A 83 8.51 -18.40 -12.26
CA HIS A 83 9.85 -18.06 -11.78
C HIS A 83 10.86 -19.09 -12.32
N PRO A 84 11.93 -18.67 -13.02
CA PRO A 84 12.91 -19.60 -13.60
C PRO A 84 13.78 -20.30 -12.56
N GLY A 85 13.84 -19.78 -11.33
CA GLY A 85 14.58 -20.34 -10.20
C GLY A 85 13.67 -20.80 -9.05
N GLN A 86 14.20 -20.76 -7.84
CA GLN A 86 13.47 -21.04 -6.62
C GLN A 86 13.39 -19.78 -5.74
N THR A 87 12.26 -19.55 -5.08
CA THR A 87 12.10 -18.45 -4.12
C THR A 87 12.37 -18.98 -2.72
N SER A 88 13.45 -18.52 -2.10
CA SER A 88 13.79 -18.88 -0.71
C SER A 88 13.62 -17.69 0.22
N ALA A 89 13.62 -17.94 1.54
CA ALA A 89 13.72 -16.89 2.53
C ALA A 89 14.97 -16.03 2.27
N GLY A 90 14.78 -14.71 2.31
CA GLY A 90 15.78 -13.71 1.98
C GLY A 90 15.75 -13.22 0.53
N TYR A 91 14.95 -13.82 -0.35
CA TYR A 91 14.73 -13.33 -1.71
C TYR A 91 14.21 -11.89 -1.68
N ALA A 92 14.82 -11.02 -2.48
CA ALA A 92 14.42 -9.62 -2.59
C ALA A 92 14.00 -9.34 -4.03
N SER A 93 12.81 -8.79 -4.19
CA SER A 93 12.21 -8.52 -5.49
C SER A 93 11.36 -7.27 -5.43
N VAL A 94 10.98 -6.74 -6.59
CA VAL A 94 10.15 -5.54 -6.62
C VAL A 94 8.68 -5.91 -6.58
N LEU A 95 7.92 -5.25 -5.70
CA LEU A 95 6.48 -5.37 -5.60
C LEU A 95 5.83 -4.14 -6.23
N ASP A 96 4.92 -4.42 -7.15
CA ASP A 96 3.94 -3.47 -7.67
C ASP A 96 2.66 -3.63 -6.85
N CYS A 97 2.37 -2.67 -5.99
CA CYS A 97 1.13 -2.59 -5.23
C CYS A 97 0.51 -1.24 -5.52
N HIS A 98 -0.75 -1.19 -5.93
CA HIS A 98 -1.41 0.05 -6.41
C HIS A 98 -0.55 0.86 -7.41
N THR A 99 0.03 1.96 -6.95
CA THR A 99 0.94 2.88 -7.62
C THR A 99 2.35 2.87 -7.01
N ALA A 100 2.57 2.12 -5.93
CA ALA A 100 3.88 1.91 -5.32
C ALA A 100 4.66 0.82 -6.06
N HIS A 101 5.94 1.11 -6.30
CA HIS A 101 6.92 0.22 -6.91
C HIS A 101 8.12 0.12 -5.97
N ILE A 102 8.12 -0.86 -5.07
CA ILE A 102 9.06 -0.93 -3.95
C ILE A 102 9.68 -2.33 -3.86
N ALA A 103 10.99 -2.38 -3.63
CA ALA A 103 11.68 -3.63 -3.35
C ALA A 103 11.27 -4.15 -1.96
N CYS A 104 10.77 -5.37 -1.90
CA CYS A 104 10.45 -6.07 -0.64
C CYS A 104 11.25 -7.36 -0.54
N LYS A 105 11.63 -7.68 0.69
CA LYS A 105 12.34 -8.90 1.04
C LYS A 105 11.34 -9.91 1.61
N PHE A 106 11.40 -11.14 1.12
CA PHE A 106 10.72 -12.29 1.71
C PHE A 106 11.47 -12.65 2.99
N ALA A 107 10.98 -12.18 4.13
CA ALA A 107 11.65 -12.39 5.42
C ALA A 107 11.54 -13.86 5.84
N GLU A 108 10.34 -14.41 5.78
CA GLU A 108 10.05 -15.78 6.19
C GLU A 108 8.97 -16.40 5.30
N LEU A 109 9.15 -17.68 4.98
CA LEU A 109 8.13 -18.50 4.31
C LEU A 109 7.42 -19.30 5.40
N LYS A 110 6.25 -18.85 5.84
CA LYS A 110 5.54 -19.46 6.97
C LYS A 110 4.96 -20.81 6.60
N GLU A 111 4.17 -20.85 5.54
CA GLU A 111 3.39 -22.04 5.21
C GLU A 111 3.28 -22.19 3.71
N LYS A 112 3.41 -23.41 3.21
CA LYS A 112 2.98 -23.76 1.86
C LYS A 112 1.51 -24.12 1.90
N ILE A 113 0.73 -23.57 0.99
CA ILE A 113 -0.71 -23.80 0.89
C ILE A 113 -1.07 -24.28 -0.51
N ASP A 114 -2.20 -24.98 -0.61
CA ASP A 114 -2.81 -25.29 -1.88
C ASP A 114 -3.49 -24.04 -2.47
N CYS A 115 -3.27 -23.77 -3.76
CA CYS A 115 -3.73 -22.53 -4.39
C CYS A 115 -5.26 -22.46 -4.55
N GLN A 116 -5.95 -23.61 -4.62
CA GLN A 116 -7.39 -23.68 -4.83
C GLN A 116 -8.17 -23.81 -3.53
N SER A 117 -7.72 -24.71 -2.65
CA SER A 117 -8.41 -25.03 -1.40
C SER A 117 -7.93 -24.22 -0.20
N GLY A 118 -6.78 -23.54 -0.30
CA GLY A 118 -6.18 -22.76 0.79
C GLY A 118 -5.70 -23.61 1.97
N LYS A 119 -5.70 -24.95 1.84
CA LYS A 119 -5.26 -25.86 2.89
C LYS A 119 -3.74 -25.83 3.03
N LYS A 120 -3.25 -25.85 4.27
CA LYS A 120 -1.83 -25.97 4.59
C LYS A 120 -1.30 -27.33 4.11
N LEU A 121 -0.24 -27.30 3.32
CA LEU A 121 0.47 -28.47 2.81
C LEU A 121 1.73 -28.73 3.64
N GLU A 122 2.51 -27.69 3.92
CA GLU A 122 3.81 -27.78 4.60
C GLU A 122 4.02 -26.57 5.50
N ASP A 123 4.69 -26.78 6.63
CA ASP A 123 5.09 -25.74 7.58
C ASP A 123 6.56 -25.38 7.34
N GLY A 124 6.86 -24.08 7.20
CA GLY A 124 8.22 -23.58 6.99
C GLY A 124 8.95 -24.14 5.76
N PRO A 125 8.39 -24.03 4.53
CA PRO A 125 9.06 -24.55 3.34
C PRO A 125 10.41 -23.87 3.09
N LYS A 126 11.44 -24.65 2.72
CA LYS A 126 12.79 -24.10 2.44
C LYS A 126 12.85 -23.26 1.17
N PHE A 127 12.02 -23.59 0.18
CA PHE A 127 11.93 -22.90 -1.10
C PHE A 127 10.55 -23.10 -1.73
N LEU A 128 10.15 -22.17 -2.58
CA LEU A 128 8.94 -22.23 -3.40
C LEU A 128 9.31 -22.36 -4.88
N LYS A 129 8.49 -23.09 -5.62
CA LYS A 129 8.61 -23.28 -7.07
C LYS A 129 7.38 -22.72 -7.79
N SER A 130 7.50 -22.57 -9.11
CA SER A 130 6.38 -22.22 -9.99
C SER A 130 5.16 -23.12 -9.75
N GLY A 131 4.00 -22.50 -9.55
CA GLY A 131 2.74 -23.17 -9.19
C GLY A 131 2.46 -23.29 -7.69
N ASP A 132 3.46 -23.09 -6.83
CA ASP A 132 3.27 -23.15 -5.39
C ASP A 132 2.57 -21.88 -4.88
N ALA A 133 1.68 -22.07 -3.90
CA ALA A 133 1.14 -20.99 -3.09
C ALA A 133 1.71 -21.08 -1.67
N ALA A 134 1.95 -19.92 -1.05
CA ALA A 134 2.50 -19.86 0.29
C ALA A 134 2.02 -18.62 1.05
N ILE A 135 2.01 -18.72 2.37
CA ILE A 135 1.92 -17.58 3.27
C ILE A 135 3.34 -17.14 3.59
N VAL A 136 3.65 -15.89 3.30
CA VAL A 136 4.99 -15.31 3.44
C VAL A 136 4.91 -14.01 4.23
N ASP A 137 5.94 -13.77 5.04
CA ASP A 137 6.16 -12.47 5.65
C ASP A 137 7.11 -11.65 4.78
N LEU A 138 6.67 -10.45 4.44
CA LEU A 138 7.37 -9.52 3.58
C LEU A 138 7.76 -8.29 4.40
N VAL A 139 9.00 -7.83 4.18
CA VAL A 139 9.52 -6.60 4.77
C VAL A 139 9.86 -5.65 3.62
N PRO A 140 9.23 -4.47 3.54
CA PRO A 140 9.56 -3.49 2.52
C PRO A 140 10.94 -2.88 2.79
N GLY A 141 11.76 -2.74 1.74
CA GLY A 141 13.10 -2.15 1.85
C GLY A 141 13.08 -0.62 1.96
N ASN A 142 12.04 0.02 1.43
CA ASN A 142 11.75 1.44 1.59
C ASN A 142 10.38 1.62 2.24
N PRO A 143 10.12 2.76 2.90
CA PRO A 143 8.81 3.05 3.48
C PRO A 143 7.68 2.86 2.47
N MET A 144 6.63 2.16 2.88
CA MET A 144 5.52 1.72 2.04
C MET A 144 4.22 1.84 2.82
N CYS A 145 3.11 2.15 2.14
CA CYS A 145 1.77 2.05 2.70
C CYS A 145 1.04 0.91 1.99
N VAL A 146 0.57 -0.08 2.75
CA VAL A 146 -0.26 -1.17 2.25
C VAL A 146 -1.33 -1.49 3.28
N GLU A 147 -2.44 -2.07 2.82
CA GLU A 147 -3.56 -2.43 3.67
C GLU A 147 -3.96 -3.89 3.44
N THR A 148 -4.78 -4.43 4.34
CA THR A 148 -5.30 -5.79 4.15
C THR A 148 -6.25 -5.82 2.94
N PHE A 149 -6.27 -6.94 2.23
CA PHE A 149 -7.17 -7.10 1.10
C PHE A 149 -8.65 -7.09 1.50
N SER A 150 -8.97 -7.58 2.70
CA SER A 150 -10.33 -7.62 3.22
C SER A 150 -10.89 -6.21 3.48
N ASP A 151 -10.06 -5.29 3.97
CA ASP A 151 -10.49 -3.93 4.31
C ASP A 151 -10.42 -3.01 3.09
N TYR A 152 -9.30 -3.06 2.35
CA TYR A 152 -9.04 -2.20 1.20
C TYR A 152 -8.51 -3.02 0.01
N PRO A 153 -9.41 -3.67 -0.77
CA PRO A 153 -9.05 -4.53 -1.89
C PRO A 153 -8.02 -3.95 -2.90
N PRO A 154 -8.07 -2.65 -3.27
CA PRO A 154 -7.11 -2.06 -4.22
C PRO A 154 -5.70 -1.87 -3.64
N LEU A 155 -5.56 -1.82 -2.32
CA LEU A 155 -4.29 -1.64 -1.60
C LEU A 155 -3.73 -2.96 -1.05
N GLY A 156 -4.51 -4.04 -1.10
CA GLY A 156 -4.14 -5.36 -0.59
C GLY A 156 -3.70 -6.36 -1.66
N HIS A 157 -3.70 -5.97 -2.94
CA HIS A 157 -3.20 -6.80 -4.04
C HIS A 157 -1.85 -6.28 -4.55
N PHE A 158 -0.94 -7.21 -4.84
CA PHE A 158 0.34 -6.85 -5.43
C PHE A 158 0.84 -7.90 -6.42
N ALA A 159 1.64 -7.44 -7.38
CA ALA A 159 2.41 -8.28 -8.27
C ALA A 159 3.89 -8.24 -7.87
N VAL A 160 4.54 -9.39 -7.88
CA VAL A 160 5.97 -9.51 -7.66
C VAL A 160 6.66 -9.57 -9.01
N ARG A 161 7.61 -8.68 -9.26
CA ARG A 161 8.36 -8.61 -10.51
C ARG A 161 9.84 -8.82 -10.28
N ASP A 162 10.41 -9.62 -11.18
CA ASP A 162 11.84 -9.86 -11.29
C ASP A 162 12.21 -9.89 -12.77
N MET A 163 13.36 -9.31 -13.13
CA MET A 163 13.85 -9.22 -14.51
C MET A 163 12.76 -8.79 -15.53
N ARG A 164 11.89 -7.86 -15.14
CA ARG A 164 10.73 -7.34 -15.92
C ARG A 164 9.58 -8.33 -16.16
N GLN A 165 9.64 -9.53 -15.58
CA GLN A 165 8.59 -10.54 -15.62
C GLN A 165 7.82 -10.57 -14.31
N THR A 166 6.54 -10.91 -14.36
CA THR A 166 5.74 -11.13 -13.16
C THR A 166 5.95 -12.57 -12.69
N VAL A 167 6.64 -12.71 -11.56
CA VAL A 167 7.06 -14.01 -11.04
C VAL A 167 6.11 -14.56 -10.00
N ALA A 168 5.34 -13.69 -9.33
CA ALA A 168 4.31 -14.08 -8.40
C ALA A 168 3.21 -13.02 -8.29
N MET A 169 2.06 -13.41 -7.75
CA MET A 169 0.99 -12.50 -7.36
C MET A 169 0.60 -12.77 -5.92
N GLY A 170 0.24 -11.73 -5.20
CA GLY A 170 -0.07 -11.85 -3.78
C GLY A 170 -1.22 -10.99 -3.31
N VAL A 171 -1.78 -11.45 -2.19
CA VAL A 171 -2.88 -10.83 -1.48
C VAL A 171 -2.46 -10.67 -0.01
N ILE A 172 -2.55 -9.45 0.51
CA ILE A 172 -2.15 -9.11 1.86
C ILE A 172 -3.23 -9.56 2.84
N LYS A 173 -2.85 -10.39 3.81
CA LYS A 173 -3.74 -10.90 4.86
C LYS A 173 -3.65 -10.10 6.14
N ALA A 174 -2.45 -9.66 6.51
CA ALA A 174 -2.21 -8.87 7.70
C ALA A 174 -1.07 -7.88 7.46
N VAL A 175 -1.17 -6.70 8.05
CA VAL A 175 -0.14 -5.65 7.98
C VAL A 175 0.26 -5.27 9.40
N ASP A 176 1.56 -5.26 9.66
CA ASP A 176 2.12 -4.67 10.87
C ASP A 176 2.32 -3.18 10.62
N LYS A 177 1.38 -2.37 11.11
CA LYS A 177 1.39 -0.91 10.96
C LYS A 177 2.42 -0.33 11.93
N LYS A 178 3.44 0.33 11.39
CA LYS A 178 4.43 1.06 12.17
C LYS A 178 3.74 2.20 12.91
N ALA A 179 4.02 2.33 14.21
CA ALA A 179 3.47 3.41 15.02
C ALA A 179 3.68 4.77 14.35
N ALA A 180 2.61 5.56 14.26
CA ALA A 180 2.64 6.86 13.61
C ALA A 180 3.71 7.75 14.26
N GLY A 181 4.79 8.02 13.52
CA GLY A 181 5.75 9.05 13.90
C GLY A 181 5.07 10.42 13.86
N ALA A 182 5.57 11.38 14.63
CA ALA A 182 5.13 12.77 14.55
C ALA A 182 5.50 13.36 13.18
N GLY A 183 4.61 13.20 12.22
CA GLY A 183 4.75 13.69 10.86
C GLY A 183 4.70 15.21 10.75
N LYS A 184 5.12 15.75 9.61
CA LYS A 184 5.02 17.18 9.29
C LYS A 184 3.54 17.55 9.10
N VAL A 185 2.95 18.20 10.11
CA VAL A 185 1.60 18.77 10.00
C VAL A 185 1.69 20.19 9.45
N THR A 186 1.07 20.45 8.31
CA THR A 186 1.10 21.78 7.69
C THR A 186 0.28 22.80 8.48
N LYS A 187 0.64 24.09 8.36
CA LYS A 187 -0.12 25.20 8.97
C LYS A 187 -1.60 25.21 8.54
N SER A 188 -1.89 24.78 7.31
CA SER A 188 -3.25 24.62 6.78
C SER A 188 -4.02 23.53 7.56
N ALA A 189 -3.42 22.36 7.74
CA ALA A 189 -4.03 21.29 8.54
C ALA A 189 -4.28 21.73 9.98
N GLN A 190 -3.32 22.41 10.63
CA GLN A 190 -3.49 22.93 11.98
C GLN A 190 -4.64 23.94 12.09
N LYS A 191 -4.81 24.82 11.09
CA LYS A 191 -5.93 25.78 11.05
C LYS A 191 -7.27 25.07 10.84
N ALA A 192 -7.34 24.13 9.91
CA ALA A 192 -8.55 23.36 9.62
C ALA A 192 -8.98 22.49 10.82
N GLN A 193 -8.02 21.98 11.59
CA GLN A 193 -8.29 21.26 12.84
C GLN A 193 -8.83 22.16 13.96
N LYS A 194 -8.41 23.44 14.01
CA LYS A 194 -8.86 24.42 15.01
C LYS A 194 -10.18 25.13 14.66
N ALA A 195 -10.62 25.06 13.40
CA ALA A 195 -11.82 25.72 12.89
C ALA A 195 -13.10 24.86 13.04
N LYS A 196 -13.01 23.70 13.71
CA LYS A 196 -14.12 22.85 14.13
C LYS A 196 -14.19 22.84 15.65
#